data_AF-A0A2H9LGX7-F1
#
_entry.id   AF-A0A2H9LGX7-F1
#
_cell.length_a   1.000
_cell.length_b   1.000
_cell.length_c   1.000
_cell.angle_alpha   90.00
_cell.angle_beta   90.00
_cell.angle_gamma   90.00
#
_symmetry.space_group_name_H-M   'P 1'
#
loop_
_entity.id
_entity.type
_entity.pdbx_description
1 polymer ?
#
loop_
_entity_poly.entity_id
_entity_poly.type
_entity_poly.pdbx_seq_one_letter_code
_entity_poly.pdbx_strand_id
1 'polypeptide(L)'
;MRKQEKFGIMRRNVTIEDADFYIRLAFSRARGAKGRTKKKKGGNRGNPRKKKEQGYFSLKREYADHIAFMSEFIEEQFSKIIGAFPEVHRQSEFYRELIEITIGTAELKKSLAALSWCMKRISRLAGQCKMDVMKADRSEDAKKAVRGFEGRLSSMLRQVDSNLKFLKEAKMKIKNYPLIKRMYGVAIVGFPNVGKSTLLAKMTGARPEIAAYAFTTKSLMLGYFSAFEFPGAEKDVQVMDTPGTLSRPERMNDIEKQAYSAMKNAASIIVFILDPTGSYPLEEQEKLFLIIEKFGKPLYAYISKTDIENESVVCNSEKIRRIHPDAFESAEKLKDFLSGKAQEYYRAKAKELGKGDKKKAFSQ
;
A
#
# COMPACT_ATOMS: atom_id res chain seq x y z
N MET A 1 7.10 -10.97 11.92
CA MET A 1 6.93 -9.68 11.23
C MET A 1 7.57 -9.59 9.84
N ARG A 2 8.54 -10.44 9.45
CA ARG A 2 9.26 -10.42 8.15
C ARG A 2 8.46 -10.56 6.83
N LYS A 3 7.13 -10.78 6.85
CA LYS A 3 6.31 -10.93 5.62
C LYS A 3 5.53 -9.68 5.20
N GLN A 4 5.29 -8.72 6.10
CA GLN A 4 4.63 -7.45 5.76
C GLN A 4 5.58 -6.47 5.04
N GLU A 5 6.88 -6.53 5.33
CA GLU A 5 7.88 -5.61 4.77
C GLU A 5 8.03 -5.70 3.24
N LYS A 6 7.62 -6.80 2.59
CA LYS A 6 7.78 -6.96 1.13
C LYS A 6 6.63 -6.43 0.28
N PHE A 7 5.51 -5.99 0.88
CA PHE A 7 4.28 -5.70 0.11
C PHE A 7 3.65 -4.32 0.37
N GLY A 8 4.36 -3.38 1.02
CA GLY A 8 3.79 -2.08 1.33
C GLY A 8 2.64 -2.21 2.33
N ILE A 9 1.56 -1.47 2.09
CA ILE A 9 0.28 -1.61 2.82
C ILE A 9 -0.59 -2.77 2.32
N MET A 10 -0.17 -3.52 1.28
CA MET A 10 -0.93 -4.69 0.84
C MET A 10 -0.83 -5.82 1.88
N ARG A 11 -1.93 -6.56 2.03
CA ARG A 11 -1.99 -7.68 2.99
C ARG A 11 -1.23 -8.90 2.49
N ARG A 12 -1.23 -9.15 1.18
CA ARG A 12 -0.60 -10.31 0.52
C ARG A 12 -0.26 -9.97 -0.94
N ASN A 13 0.70 -10.66 -1.52
CA ASN A 13 0.90 -10.62 -2.98
C ASN A 13 -0.12 -11.50 -3.68
N VAL A 14 -0.78 -10.95 -4.69
CA VAL A 14 -1.75 -11.67 -5.52
C VAL A 14 -1.54 -11.30 -6.99
N THR A 15 -1.59 -12.27 -7.89
CA THR A 15 -1.55 -11.99 -9.32
C THR A 15 -2.93 -11.58 -9.80
N ILE A 16 -3.02 -10.45 -10.49
CA ILE A 16 -4.25 -9.91 -11.06
C ILE A 16 -4.05 -9.85 -12.58
N GLU A 17 -4.90 -10.58 -13.31
CA GLU A 17 -4.90 -10.61 -14.78
C GLU A 17 -6.27 -10.18 -15.33
N ASP A 18 -6.40 -10.18 -16.66
CA ASP A 18 -7.66 -9.88 -17.34
C ASP A 18 -8.70 -11.02 -17.20
N ALA A 19 -9.94 -10.73 -17.59
CA ALA A 19 -11.04 -11.69 -17.53
C ALA A 19 -10.75 -12.95 -18.36
N ASP A 20 -10.09 -12.81 -19.51
CA ASP A 20 -9.81 -13.91 -20.43
C ASP A 20 -8.78 -14.90 -19.90
N PHE A 21 -7.82 -14.43 -19.11
CA PHE A 21 -6.93 -15.28 -18.35
C PHE A 21 -7.72 -16.17 -17.37
N TYR A 22 -8.63 -15.58 -16.58
CA TYR A 22 -9.41 -16.33 -15.60
C TYR A 22 -10.39 -17.31 -16.26
N ILE A 23 -11.04 -16.93 -17.37
CA ILE A 23 -11.91 -17.81 -18.16
C ILE A 23 -11.13 -19.04 -18.65
N ARG A 24 -9.99 -18.81 -19.32
CA ARG A 24 -9.14 -19.90 -19.84
C ARG A 24 -8.67 -20.82 -18.72
N LEU A 25 -8.25 -20.26 -17.59
CA LEU A 25 -7.75 -21.03 -16.45
C LEU A 25 -8.85 -21.87 -15.79
N ALA A 26 -10.06 -21.31 -15.63
CA ALA A 26 -11.21 -22.04 -15.11
C ALA A 26 -11.58 -23.23 -16.02
N PHE A 27 -11.68 -23.01 -17.33
CA PHE A 27 -12.02 -24.06 -18.30
C PHE A 27 -10.94 -25.13 -18.42
N SER A 28 -9.67 -24.74 -18.34
CA SER A 28 -8.54 -25.68 -18.37
C SER A 28 -8.55 -26.59 -17.13
N ARG A 29 -8.67 -26.01 -15.94
CA ARG A 29 -8.64 -26.77 -14.69
C ARG A 29 -9.86 -27.68 -14.51
N ALA A 30 -11.04 -27.23 -14.93
CA ALA A 30 -12.26 -28.03 -14.89
C ALA A 30 -12.16 -29.28 -15.82
N ARG A 31 -11.52 -29.13 -16.99
CA ARG A 31 -11.21 -30.26 -17.89
C ARG A 31 -10.17 -31.21 -17.30
N GLY A 32 -9.15 -30.70 -16.61
CA GLY A 32 -8.12 -31.51 -15.94
C GLY A 32 -8.65 -32.37 -14.79
N ALA A 33 -9.65 -31.88 -14.04
CA ALA A 33 -10.31 -32.63 -12.97
C ALA A 33 -11.02 -33.90 -13.49
N LYS A 34 -11.59 -33.87 -14.70
CA LYS A 34 -12.24 -35.03 -15.36
C LYS A 34 -11.28 -36.18 -15.66
N GLY A 35 -9.99 -35.89 -15.90
CA GLY A 35 -8.98 -36.90 -16.24
C GLY A 35 -8.57 -37.82 -15.07
N ARG A 36 -8.68 -37.34 -13.82
CA ARG A 36 -8.31 -38.12 -12.62
C ARG A 36 -9.40 -39.11 -12.20
N THR A 37 -10.67 -38.83 -12.46
CA THR A 37 -11.81 -39.65 -12.02
C THR A 37 -12.04 -40.90 -12.89
N LYS A 38 -11.64 -40.86 -14.17
CA LYS A 38 -11.79 -42.01 -15.09
C LYS A 38 -10.86 -43.20 -14.80
N LYS A 39 -9.77 -43.01 -14.04
CA LYS A 39 -8.78 -44.07 -13.74
C LYS A 39 -9.18 -45.06 -12.63
N LYS A 40 -10.34 -44.90 -11.96
CA LYS A 40 -10.68 -45.65 -10.73
C LYS A 40 -11.85 -46.65 -10.80
N LYS A 41 -12.49 -46.88 -11.96
CA LYS A 41 -13.65 -47.81 -12.02
C LYS A 41 -13.30 -49.14 -12.68
N GLY A 42 -12.95 -50.12 -11.84
CA GLY A 42 -12.92 -51.55 -12.17
C GLY A 42 -14.32 -52.10 -12.47
N GLY A 43 -14.39 -53.04 -13.41
CA GLY A 43 -15.63 -53.51 -14.03
C GLY A 43 -16.50 -54.36 -13.10
N ASN A 44 -17.78 -53.99 -12.99
CA ASN A 44 -18.81 -54.84 -12.39
C ASN A 44 -19.80 -55.33 -13.47
N ARG A 45 -20.12 -56.63 -13.47
CA ARG A 45 -21.05 -57.28 -14.42
C ARG A 45 -22.48 -57.18 -13.85
N GLY A 46 -23.35 -56.45 -14.54
CA GLY A 46 -24.73 -56.17 -14.12
C GLY A 46 -25.60 -55.77 -15.30
N ASN A 47 -26.93 -55.81 -15.10
CA ASN A 47 -27.98 -55.67 -16.13
C ASN A 47 -27.79 -54.41 -17.02
N PRO A 48 -27.78 -54.52 -18.37
CA PRO A 48 -27.46 -53.43 -19.30
C PRO A 48 -28.35 -52.18 -19.19
N ARG A 49 -29.64 -52.30 -18.82
CA ARG A 49 -30.52 -51.13 -18.59
C ARG A 49 -30.11 -50.35 -17.33
N LYS A 50 -29.90 -51.05 -16.20
CA LYS A 50 -29.41 -50.45 -14.95
C LYS A 50 -28.02 -49.82 -15.12
N LYS A 51 -27.14 -50.41 -15.96
CA LYS A 51 -25.84 -49.81 -16.32
C LYS A 51 -25.96 -48.50 -17.10
N LYS A 52 -26.93 -48.39 -18.02
CA LYS A 52 -27.17 -47.15 -18.79
C LYS A 52 -27.71 -46.03 -17.91
N GLU A 53 -28.67 -46.32 -17.02
CA GLU A 53 -29.19 -45.34 -16.06
C GLU A 53 -28.13 -44.90 -15.04
N GLN A 54 -27.37 -45.84 -14.46
CA GLN A 54 -26.24 -45.53 -13.58
C GLN A 54 -25.14 -44.73 -14.30
N GLY A 55 -24.90 -45.03 -15.57
CA GLY A 55 -23.97 -44.31 -16.43
C GLY A 55 -24.40 -42.85 -16.64
N TYR A 56 -25.67 -42.62 -16.97
CA TYR A 56 -26.17 -41.27 -17.20
C TYR A 56 -26.25 -40.44 -15.90
N PHE A 57 -26.68 -41.04 -14.79
CA PHE A 57 -26.65 -40.38 -13.48
C PHE A 57 -25.22 -39.95 -13.10
N SER A 58 -24.22 -40.82 -13.35
CA SER A 58 -22.82 -40.47 -13.11
C SER A 58 -22.32 -39.34 -14.01
N LEU A 59 -22.81 -39.26 -15.26
CA LEU A 59 -22.49 -38.18 -16.18
C LEU A 59 -23.09 -36.84 -15.73
N LYS A 60 -24.34 -36.83 -15.24
CA LYS A 60 -24.95 -35.63 -14.65
C LYS A 60 -24.13 -35.09 -13.49
N ARG A 61 -23.65 -35.97 -12.61
CA ARG A 61 -22.78 -35.60 -11.49
C ARG A 61 -21.47 -34.99 -11.98
N GLU A 62 -20.84 -35.57 -12.99
CA GLU A 62 -19.62 -35.01 -13.60
C GLU A 62 -19.85 -33.60 -14.18
N TYR A 63 -21.00 -33.36 -14.81
CA TYR A 63 -21.37 -32.02 -15.30
C TYR A 63 -21.66 -31.03 -14.17
N ALA A 64 -22.35 -31.46 -13.11
CA ALA A 64 -22.60 -30.62 -11.94
C ALA A 64 -21.29 -30.26 -11.21
N ASP A 65 -20.39 -31.23 -11.06
CA ASP A 65 -19.06 -31.04 -10.46
C ASP A 65 -18.21 -30.10 -11.31
N HIS A 66 -18.29 -30.18 -12.64
CA HIS A 66 -17.61 -29.26 -13.56
C HIS A 66 -18.08 -27.81 -13.38
N ILE A 67 -19.39 -27.59 -13.23
CA ILE A 67 -19.95 -26.26 -12.95
C ILE A 67 -19.49 -25.76 -11.58
N ALA A 68 -19.60 -26.59 -10.54
CA ALA A 68 -19.22 -26.26 -9.17
C ALA A 68 -17.74 -25.85 -9.09
N PHE A 69 -16.87 -26.66 -9.70
CA PHE A 69 -15.44 -26.40 -9.73
C PHE A 69 -15.11 -25.04 -10.38
N MET A 70 -15.76 -24.70 -11.50
CA MET A 70 -15.51 -23.42 -12.17
C MET A 70 -15.97 -22.24 -11.32
N SER A 71 -17.15 -22.30 -10.69
CA SER A 71 -17.60 -21.23 -9.80
C SER A 71 -16.71 -21.08 -8.58
N GLU A 72 -16.39 -22.18 -7.90
CA GLU A 72 -15.55 -22.19 -6.69
C GLU A 72 -14.14 -21.67 -6.99
N PHE A 73 -13.57 -22.04 -8.14
CA PHE A 73 -12.27 -21.53 -8.56
C PHE A 73 -12.27 -20.01 -8.74
N ILE A 74 -13.28 -19.45 -9.43
CA ILE A 74 -13.39 -18.01 -9.62
C ILE A 74 -13.62 -17.29 -8.29
N GLU A 75 -14.50 -17.82 -7.44
CA GLU A 75 -14.72 -17.29 -6.09
C GLU A 75 -13.43 -17.25 -5.27
N GLU A 76 -12.63 -18.32 -5.32
CA GLU A 76 -11.33 -18.39 -4.65
C GLU A 76 -10.35 -17.32 -5.18
N GLN A 77 -10.24 -17.16 -6.51
CA GLN A 77 -9.35 -16.17 -7.09
C GLN A 77 -9.76 -14.74 -6.74
N PHE A 78 -11.04 -14.40 -6.92
CA PHE A 78 -11.51 -13.04 -6.64
C PHE A 78 -11.47 -12.72 -5.15
N SER A 79 -11.76 -13.70 -4.27
CA SER A 79 -11.59 -13.52 -2.83
C SER A 79 -10.13 -13.24 -2.45
N LYS A 80 -9.16 -13.93 -3.07
CA LYS A 80 -7.73 -13.64 -2.87
C LYS A 80 -7.36 -12.23 -3.32
N ILE A 81 -7.91 -11.76 -4.44
CA ILE A 81 -7.69 -10.39 -4.93
C ILE A 81 -8.23 -9.39 -3.92
N ILE A 82 -9.51 -9.51 -3.55
CA ILE A 82 -10.17 -8.60 -2.61
C ILE A 82 -9.44 -8.57 -1.27
N GLY A 83 -9.07 -9.74 -0.73
CA GLY A 83 -8.37 -9.86 0.54
C GLY A 83 -6.92 -9.36 0.53
N ALA A 84 -6.33 -9.11 -0.65
CA ALA A 84 -4.98 -8.57 -0.78
C ALA A 84 -4.93 -7.05 -0.59
N PHE A 85 -6.01 -6.33 -0.93
CA PHE A 85 -6.08 -4.88 -0.79
C PHE A 85 -6.28 -4.45 0.68
N PRO A 86 -5.71 -3.29 1.09
CA PRO A 86 -5.91 -2.75 2.43
C PRO A 86 -7.33 -2.22 2.61
N GLU A 87 -7.82 -2.32 3.84
CA GLU A 87 -9.00 -1.55 4.25
C GLU A 87 -8.59 -0.09 4.47
N VAL A 88 -9.00 0.79 3.55
CA VAL A 88 -8.57 2.20 3.50
C VAL A 88 -8.79 2.92 4.83
N HIS A 89 -9.97 2.75 5.45
CA HIS A 89 -10.32 3.43 6.71
C HIS A 89 -9.44 3.04 7.91
N ARG A 90 -8.77 1.87 7.87
CA ARG A 90 -7.86 1.40 8.93
C ARG A 90 -6.41 1.83 8.69
N GLN A 91 -6.13 2.46 7.56
CA GLN A 91 -4.79 2.95 7.25
C GLN A 91 -4.51 4.29 7.97
N SER A 92 -3.23 4.64 8.09
CA SER A 92 -2.86 5.97 8.58
C SER A 92 -3.43 7.07 7.68
N GLU A 93 -3.56 8.27 8.21
CA GLU A 93 -3.94 9.46 7.44
C GLU A 93 -3.10 9.62 6.17
N PHE A 94 -1.79 9.49 6.28
CA PHE A 94 -0.86 9.47 5.15
C PHE A 94 -1.28 8.52 4.02
N TYR A 95 -1.53 7.25 4.33
CA TYR A 95 -1.87 6.26 3.31
C TYR A 95 -3.29 6.45 2.78
N ARG A 96 -4.23 6.97 3.58
CA ARG A 96 -5.58 7.30 3.12
C ARG A 96 -5.53 8.42 2.08
N GLU A 97 -4.78 9.47 2.35
CA GLU A 97 -4.56 10.57 1.41
C GLU A 97 -3.83 10.07 0.14
N LEU A 98 -2.75 9.30 0.27
CA LEU A 98 -2.07 8.74 -0.90
C LEU A 98 -2.98 7.88 -1.79
N ILE A 99 -3.81 7.02 -1.19
CA ILE A 99 -4.78 6.21 -1.94
C ILE A 99 -5.78 7.11 -2.65
N GLU A 100 -6.29 8.15 -1.97
CA GLU A 100 -7.23 9.08 -2.56
C GLU A 100 -6.66 9.77 -3.80
N ILE A 101 -5.43 10.27 -3.71
CA ILE A 101 -4.79 11.03 -4.78
C ILE A 101 -4.39 10.11 -5.95
N THR A 102 -3.82 8.94 -5.67
CA THR A 102 -3.21 8.08 -6.71
C THR A 102 -4.18 7.11 -7.37
N ILE A 103 -5.20 6.67 -6.64
CA ILE A 103 -6.11 5.58 -7.03
C ILE A 103 -7.56 6.03 -6.96
N GLY A 104 -7.92 6.88 -6.01
CA GLY A 104 -9.29 7.26 -5.68
C GLY A 104 -9.95 6.21 -4.79
N THR A 105 -10.31 6.57 -3.57
CA THR A 105 -10.92 5.63 -2.60
C THR A 105 -12.26 5.11 -3.11
N ALA A 106 -13.05 5.97 -3.75
CA ALA A 106 -14.36 5.60 -4.29
C ALA A 106 -14.24 4.55 -5.40
N GLU A 107 -13.36 4.76 -6.39
CA GLU A 107 -13.19 3.85 -7.52
C GLU A 107 -12.56 2.52 -7.08
N LEU A 108 -11.63 2.55 -6.12
CA LEU A 108 -11.09 1.35 -5.49
C LEU A 108 -12.19 0.51 -4.83
N LYS A 109 -13.02 1.13 -3.99
CA LYS A 109 -14.14 0.45 -3.33
C LYS A 109 -15.14 -0.10 -4.33
N LYS A 110 -15.50 0.68 -5.35
CA LYS A 110 -16.43 0.28 -6.41
C LYS A 110 -15.91 -0.93 -7.20
N SER A 111 -14.63 -0.93 -7.57
CA SER A 111 -14.01 -2.05 -8.29
C SER A 111 -13.94 -3.32 -7.45
N LEU A 112 -13.57 -3.23 -6.16
CA LEU A 112 -13.60 -4.38 -5.25
C LEU A 112 -15.03 -4.92 -5.01
N ALA A 113 -16.01 -4.02 -4.94
CA ALA A 113 -17.42 -4.38 -4.83
C ALA A 113 -17.95 -5.07 -6.10
N ALA A 114 -17.53 -4.63 -7.29
CA ALA A 114 -17.88 -5.27 -8.56
C ALA A 114 -17.40 -6.73 -8.63
N LEU A 115 -16.17 -7.02 -8.18
CA LEU A 115 -15.67 -8.40 -8.06
C LEU A 115 -16.52 -9.22 -7.08
N SER A 116 -16.84 -8.66 -5.90
CA SER A 116 -17.68 -9.31 -4.89
C SER A 116 -19.08 -9.62 -5.40
N TRP A 117 -19.67 -8.69 -6.16
CA TRP A 117 -20.96 -8.86 -6.82
C TRP A 117 -20.90 -9.97 -7.88
N CYS A 118 -19.85 -9.99 -8.71
CA CYS A 118 -19.65 -10.98 -9.75
C CYS A 118 -19.53 -12.39 -9.17
N MET A 119 -18.75 -12.56 -8.09
CA MET A 119 -18.66 -13.83 -7.34
C MET A 119 -20.03 -14.33 -6.91
N LYS A 120 -20.83 -13.50 -6.22
CA LYS A 120 -22.17 -13.86 -5.74
C LYS A 120 -23.09 -14.25 -6.90
N ARG A 121 -23.02 -13.53 -8.02
CA ARG A 121 -23.85 -13.79 -9.21
C ARG A 121 -23.48 -15.11 -9.88
N ILE A 122 -22.18 -15.41 -9.99
CA ILE A 122 -21.67 -16.68 -10.53
C ILE A 122 -22.09 -17.85 -9.64
N SER A 123 -21.97 -17.71 -8.31
CA SER A 123 -22.39 -18.73 -7.33
C SER A 123 -23.85 -19.12 -7.50
N ARG A 124 -24.74 -18.11 -7.59
CA ARG A 124 -26.18 -18.31 -7.79
C ARG A 124 -26.47 -18.98 -9.14
N LEU A 125 -25.79 -18.54 -10.21
CA LEU A 125 -25.92 -19.13 -11.54
C LEU A 125 -25.48 -20.61 -11.53
N ALA A 126 -24.36 -20.91 -10.87
CA ALA A 126 -23.86 -22.27 -10.73
C ALA A 126 -24.87 -23.16 -10.00
N GLY A 127 -25.47 -22.66 -8.91
CA GLY A 127 -26.57 -23.34 -8.22
C GLY A 127 -27.72 -23.73 -9.16
N GLN A 128 -28.21 -22.77 -9.94
CA GLN A 128 -29.29 -23.00 -10.90
C GLN A 128 -28.91 -24.01 -11.97
N CYS A 129 -27.77 -23.81 -12.65
CA CYS A 129 -27.37 -24.70 -13.75
C CYS A 129 -27.06 -26.13 -13.27
N LYS A 130 -26.55 -26.30 -12.03
CA LYS A 130 -26.41 -27.63 -11.42
C LYS A 130 -27.77 -28.32 -11.26
N MET A 131 -28.80 -27.59 -10.80
CA MET A 131 -30.15 -28.15 -10.70
C MET A 131 -30.71 -28.53 -12.07
N ASP A 132 -30.51 -27.68 -13.08
CA ASP A 132 -30.95 -27.95 -14.46
C ASP A 132 -30.28 -29.21 -15.02
N VAL A 133 -28.97 -29.39 -14.78
CA VAL A 133 -28.23 -30.62 -15.14
C VAL A 133 -28.79 -31.85 -14.44
N MET A 134 -29.09 -31.75 -13.14
CA MET A 134 -29.61 -32.89 -12.37
C MET A 134 -31.02 -33.29 -12.82
N LYS A 135 -31.86 -32.32 -13.18
CA LYS A 135 -33.24 -32.55 -13.66
C LYS A 135 -33.32 -32.98 -15.14
N ALA A 136 -32.31 -32.71 -15.96
CA ALA A 136 -32.35 -33.00 -17.39
C ALA A 136 -32.60 -34.48 -17.71
N ASP A 137 -33.58 -34.81 -18.56
CA ASP A 137 -33.87 -36.22 -18.90
C ASP A 137 -32.88 -36.81 -19.91
N ARG A 138 -32.27 -35.95 -20.75
CA ARG A 138 -31.36 -36.37 -21.82
C ARG A 138 -29.98 -35.75 -21.67
N SER A 139 -28.96 -36.49 -22.10
CA SER A 139 -27.57 -36.04 -22.07
C SER A 139 -27.35 -34.72 -22.81
N GLU A 140 -28.05 -34.51 -23.92
CA GLU A 140 -27.97 -33.25 -24.67
C GLU A 140 -28.51 -32.05 -23.90
N ASP A 141 -29.56 -32.21 -23.10
CA ASP A 141 -30.13 -31.13 -22.30
C ASP A 141 -29.20 -30.76 -21.14
N ALA A 142 -28.56 -31.77 -20.52
CA ALA A 142 -27.52 -31.55 -19.52
C ALA A 142 -26.29 -30.84 -20.12
N LYS A 143 -25.86 -31.22 -21.34
CA LYS A 143 -24.76 -30.54 -22.05
C LYS A 143 -25.11 -29.09 -22.39
N LYS A 144 -26.35 -28.81 -22.83
CA LYS A 144 -26.81 -27.45 -23.10
C LYS A 144 -26.76 -26.58 -21.84
N ALA A 145 -27.16 -27.12 -20.68
CA ALA A 145 -27.06 -26.40 -19.41
C ALA A 145 -25.61 -26.04 -19.06
N VAL A 146 -24.65 -26.96 -19.25
CA VAL A 146 -23.21 -26.70 -19.03
C VAL A 146 -22.69 -25.62 -19.99
N ARG A 147 -22.97 -25.72 -21.29
CA ARG A 147 -22.53 -24.69 -22.27
C ARG A 147 -23.14 -23.33 -21.98
N GLY A 148 -24.41 -23.31 -21.58
CA GLY A 148 -25.12 -22.09 -21.17
C GLY A 148 -24.51 -21.46 -19.92
N PHE A 149 -24.06 -22.27 -18.96
CA PHE A 149 -23.28 -21.80 -17.81
C PHE A 149 -21.93 -21.21 -18.25
N GLU A 150 -21.15 -21.93 -19.06
CA GLU A 150 -19.83 -21.48 -19.53
C GLU A 150 -19.88 -20.15 -20.30
N GLY A 151 -20.88 -19.98 -21.17
CA GLY A 151 -21.09 -18.72 -21.91
C GLY A 151 -21.46 -17.56 -20.98
N ARG A 152 -22.37 -17.79 -20.03
CA ARG A 152 -22.78 -16.77 -19.05
C ARG A 152 -21.67 -16.41 -18.06
N LEU A 153 -20.92 -17.41 -17.59
CA LEU A 153 -19.73 -17.20 -16.76
C LEU A 153 -18.73 -16.28 -17.48
N SER A 154 -18.42 -16.59 -18.74
CA SER A 154 -17.51 -15.77 -19.55
C SER A 154 -18.02 -14.34 -19.72
N SER A 155 -19.31 -14.16 -20.00
CA SER A 155 -19.92 -12.84 -20.09
C SER A 155 -19.81 -12.05 -18.77
N MET A 156 -20.12 -12.68 -17.63
CA MET A 156 -20.03 -12.04 -16.31
C MET A 156 -18.59 -11.66 -15.95
N LEU A 157 -17.61 -12.48 -16.30
CA LEU A 157 -16.20 -12.15 -16.07
C LEU A 157 -15.76 -10.98 -16.95
N ARG A 158 -16.16 -10.94 -18.23
CA ARG A 158 -15.88 -9.80 -19.12
C ARG A 158 -16.54 -8.50 -18.67
N GLN A 159 -17.71 -8.56 -18.01
CA GLN A 159 -18.37 -7.37 -17.44
C GLN A 159 -17.54 -6.65 -16.38
N VAL A 160 -16.65 -7.37 -15.68
CA VAL A 160 -15.77 -6.81 -14.64
C VAL A 160 -14.30 -6.70 -15.09
N ASP A 161 -14.03 -6.84 -16.39
CA ASP A 161 -12.67 -6.80 -16.94
C ASP A 161 -11.99 -5.44 -16.72
N SER A 162 -12.73 -4.34 -16.87
CA SER A 162 -12.23 -2.99 -16.57
C SER A 162 -11.85 -2.83 -15.11
N ASN A 163 -12.63 -3.43 -14.18
CA ASN A 163 -12.30 -3.42 -12.76
C ASN A 163 -11.05 -4.25 -12.46
N LEU A 164 -10.86 -5.41 -13.12
CA LEU A 164 -9.64 -6.21 -12.98
C LEU A 164 -8.40 -5.44 -13.46
N LYS A 165 -8.49 -4.77 -14.61
CA LYS A 165 -7.42 -3.90 -15.13
C LYS A 165 -7.10 -2.75 -14.18
N PHE A 166 -8.13 -2.05 -13.71
CA PHE A 166 -7.98 -1.00 -12.71
C PHE A 166 -7.29 -1.52 -11.44
N LEU A 167 -7.73 -2.66 -10.89
CA LEU A 167 -7.12 -3.23 -9.69
C LEU A 167 -5.68 -3.67 -9.93
N LYS A 168 -5.34 -4.16 -11.14
CA LYS A 168 -3.95 -4.48 -11.52
C LYS A 168 -3.07 -3.23 -11.48
N GLU A 169 -3.53 -2.11 -12.02
CA GLU A 169 -2.82 -0.84 -11.96
C GLU A 169 -2.73 -0.28 -10.54
N ALA A 170 -3.83 -0.30 -9.79
CA ALA A 170 -3.88 0.13 -8.40
C ALA A 170 -2.89 -0.66 -7.53
N LYS A 171 -2.81 -1.99 -7.74
CA LYS A 171 -1.82 -2.84 -7.09
C LYS A 171 -0.39 -2.37 -7.36
N MET A 172 -0.07 -2.06 -8.62
CA MET A 172 1.27 -1.59 -9.00
C MET A 172 1.61 -0.24 -8.35
N LYS A 173 0.64 0.68 -8.27
CA LYS A 173 0.79 1.96 -7.54
C LYS A 173 1.03 1.75 -6.05
N ILE A 174 0.20 0.96 -5.37
CA ILE A 174 0.33 0.68 -3.92
C ILE A 174 1.68 0.02 -3.60
N LYS A 175 2.15 -0.89 -4.45
CA LYS A 175 3.44 -1.56 -4.27
C LYS A 175 4.62 -0.57 -4.19
N ASN A 176 4.50 0.57 -4.85
CA ASN A 176 5.53 1.60 -4.91
C ASN A 176 5.38 2.68 -3.83
N TYR A 177 4.37 2.59 -2.96
CA TYR A 177 4.25 3.55 -1.86
C TYR A 177 5.42 3.41 -0.88
N PRO A 178 5.88 4.54 -0.30
CA PRO A 178 6.89 4.49 0.75
C PRO A 178 6.35 3.74 1.96
N LEU A 179 7.21 2.94 2.58
CA LEU A 179 6.94 2.32 3.88
C LEU A 179 7.23 3.34 4.98
N ILE A 180 6.21 4.11 5.36
CA ILE A 180 6.26 4.93 6.57
C ILE A 180 5.90 4.01 7.73
N LYS A 181 6.89 3.69 8.54
CA LYS A 181 6.68 2.88 9.75
C LYS A 181 5.90 3.73 10.76
N ARG A 182 5.14 3.09 11.65
CA ARG A 182 4.36 3.78 12.72
C ARG A 182 5.26 4.20 13.89
N MET A 183 6.36 4.82 13.54
CA MET A 183 7.41 5.26 14.44
C MET A 183 7.44 6.78 14.52
N TYR A 184 8.28 7.32 15.40
CA TYR A 184 8.43 8.75 15.56
C TYR A 184 9.02 9.35 14.27
N GLY A 185 8.21 10.15 13.57
CA GLY A 185 8.56 10.67 12.24
C GLY A 185 9.10 12.10 12.31
N VAL A 186 10.24 12.35 11.70
CA VAL A 186 10.86 13.68 11.55
C VAL A 186 10.92 14.02 10.06
N ALA A 187 10.31 15.11 9.63
CA ALA A 187 10.42 15.59 8.25
C ALA A 187 11.45 16.73 8.16
N ILE A 188 12.47 16.55 7.31
CA ILE A 188 13.43 17.59 6.97
C ILE A 188 12.92 18.35 5.75
N VAL A 189 12.76 19.66 5.89
CA VAL A 189 12.16 20.55 4.91
C VAL A 189 13.06 21.74 4.64
N GLY A 190 13.05 22.27 3.43
CA GLY A 190 13.85 23.43 3.05
C GLY A 190 14.11 23.48 1.55
N PHE A 191 14.72 24.55 1.09
CA PHE A 191 15.02 24.76 -0.33
C PHE A 191 15.94 23.67 -0.92
N PRO A 192 15.97 23.46 -2.24
CA PRO A 192 16.95 22.59 -2.88
C PRO A 192 18.38 22.95 -2.46
N ASN A 193 19.26 21.96 -2.32
CA ASN A 193 20.70 22.15 -2.07
C ASN A 193 21.10 22.89 -0.78
N VAL A 194 20.17 23.14 0.14
CA VAL A 194 20.45 23.67 1.49
C VAL A 194 21.08 22.64 2.44
N GLY A 195 21.33 21.41 1.99
CA GLY A 195 21.96 20.37 2.83
C GLY A 195 21.00 19.42 3.56
N LYS A 196 19.73 19.31 3.13
CA LYS A 196 18.76 18.34 3.70
C LYS A 196 19.26 16.91 3.75
N SER A 197 19.73 16.39 2.61
CA SER A 197 20.24 15.02 2.52
C SER A 197 21.53 14.84 3.33
N THR A 198 22.36 15.89 3.43
CA THR A 198 23.57 15.89 4.26
C THR A 198 23.20 15.80 5.74
N LEU A 199 22.22 16.58 6.21
CA LEU A 199 21.72 16.50 7.58
C LEU A 199 21.14 15.12 7.88
N LEU A 200 20.33 14.58 6.96
CA LEU A 200 19.78 13.23 7.06
C LEU A 200 20.89 12.18 7.25
N ALA A 201 21.94 12.23 6.42
CA ALA A 201 23.07 11.31 6.49
C ALA A 201 23.83 11.44 7.83
N LYS A 202 24.11 12.68 8.28
CA LYS A 202 24.76 12.95 9.57
C LYS A 202 23.97 12.39 10.76
N MET A 203 22.65 12.58 10.77
CA MET A 203 21.81 12.10 11.88
C MET A 203 21.70 10.57 11.94
N THR A 204 21.60 9.93 10.77
CA THR A 204 21.26 8.50 10.66
C THR A 204 22.48 7.60 10.58
N GLY A 205 23.66 8.13 10.28
CA GLY A 205 24.93 7.40 10.23
C GLY A 205 24.98 6.33 9.14
N ALA A 206 23.99 6.27 8.24
CA ALA A 206 23.83 5.25 7.22
C ALA A 206 23.44 5.89 5.88
N ARG A 207 23.64 5.13 4.78
CA ARG A 207 23.13 5.55 3.47
C ARG A 207 21.59 5.58 3.50
N PRO A 208 20.95 6.72 3.19
CA PRO A 208 19.51 6.80 3.15
C PRO A 208 18.89 5.81 2.16
N GLU A 209 17.75 5.23 2.53
CA GLU A 209 16.92 4.43 1.63
C GLU A 209 16.14 5.36 0.69
N ILE A 210 16.19 5.07 -0.61
CA ILE A 210 15.45 5.86 -1.61
C ILE A 210 14.06 5.24 -1.77
N ALA A 211 13.03 6.02 -1.45
CA ALA A 211 11.64 5.63 -1.63
C ALA A 211 10.98 6.43 -2.75
N ALA A 212 10.31 5.74 -3.66
CA ALA A 212 9.50 6.38 -4.69
C ALA A 212 8.34 7.13 -4.03
N TYR A 213 8.10 8.35 -4.50
CA TYR A 213 6.98 9.16 -4.04
C TYR A 213 6.07 9.50 -5.21
N ALA A 214 4.76 9.36 -5.01
CA ALA A 214 3.81 9.58 -6.08
C ALA A 214 3.80 11.05 -6.47
N PHE A 215 3.74 11.31 -7.77
CA PHE A 215 3.63 12.65 -8.36
C PHE A 215 4.82 13.59 -8.18
N THR A 216 5.92 13.13 -7.58
CA THR A 216 7.17 13.90 -7.58
C THR A 216 8.19 13.25 -8.50
N THR A 217 8.89 14.07 -9.27
CA THR A 217 10.04 13.62 -10.10
C THR A 217 11.25 13.23 -9.26
N LYS A 218 11.26 13.62 -7.99
CA LYS A 218 12.32 13.29 -7.02
C LYS A 218 11.81 12.27 -6.01
N SER A 219 12.64 11.28 -5.72
CA SER A 219 12.42 10.29 -4.68
C SER A 219 12.58 10.90 -3.28
N LEU A 220 11.86 10.35 -2.30
CA LEU A 220 12.03 10.65 -0.88
C LEU A 220 13.24 9.87 -0.35
N MET A 221 14.10 10.50 0.45
CA MET A 221 15.14 9.76 1.17
C MET A 221 14.69 9.51 2.60
N LEU A 222 14.75 8.25 3.02
CA LEU A 222 14.40 7.79 4.35
C LEU A 222 15.65 7.35 5.09
N GLY A 223 15.82 7.83 6.31
CA GLY A 223 16.86 7.38 7.20
C GLY A 223 16.28 7.05 8.57
N TYR A 224 17.05 6.32 9.36
CA TYR A 224 16.57 5.80 10.64
C TYR A 224 17.67 5.87 11.69
N PHE A 225 17.32 6.26 12.90
CA PHE A 225 18.20 6.19 14.08
C PHE A 225 17.43 5.69 15.30
N SER A 226 18.15 5.33 16.36
CA SER A 226 17.57 4.91 17.64
C SER A 226 17.55 6.09 18.61
N ALA A 227 16.40 6.37 19.21
CA ALA A 227 16.25 7.33 20.30
C ALA A 227 16.78 6.80 21.64
N PHE A 228 16.97 5.48 21.77
CA PHE A 228 17.47 4.83 22.97
C PHE A 228 18.88 4.28 22.76
N GLU A 229 19.79 4.60 23.67
CA GLU A 229 21.17 4.14 23.65
C GLU A 229 21.33 2.85 24.47
N PHE A 230 20.75 1.74 23.99
CA PHE A 230 20.99 0.42 24.58
C PHE A 230 21.22 -0.65 23.51
N PRO A 231 22.07 -1.66 23.77
CA PRO A 231 22.29 -2.77 22.86
C PRO A 231 20.97 -3.47 22.51
N GLY A 232 20.63 -3.50 21.22
CA GLY A 232 19.37 -4.09 20.73
C GLY A 232 18.18 -3.12 20.65
N ALA A 233 18.37 -1.82 20.91
CA ALA A 233 17.34 -0.82 20.61
C ALA A 233 16.98 -0.84 19.12
N GLU A 234 15.71 -1.05 18.82
CA GLU A 234 15.21 -1.01 17.45
C GLU A 234 15.26 0.43 16.93
N LYS A 235 15.55 0.59 15.63
CA LYS A 235 15.45 1.87 14.93
C LYS A 235 14.02 2.40 15.04
N ASP A 236 13.80 3.37 15.90
CA ASP A 236 12.48 3.86 16.32
C ASP A 236 12.23 5.33 15.95
N VAL A 237 13.20 6.00 15.32
CA VAL A 237 12.99 7.31 14.68
C VAL A 237 13.19 7.19 13.18
N GLN A 238 12.18 7.63 12.42
CA GLN A 238 12.25 7.77 10.97
C GLN A 238 12.46 9.24 10.60
N VAL A 239 13.50 9.51 9.82
CA VAL A 239 13.79 10.83 9.28
C VAL A 239 13.53 10.82 7.78
N MET A 240 12.76 11.78 7.29
CA MET A 240 12.32 11.88 5.91
C MET A 240 12.86 13.16 5.31
N ASP A 241 13.72 13.07 4.30
CA ASP A 241 14.15 14.22 3.50
C ASP A 241 13.12 14.49 2.42
N THR A 242 12.43 15.62 2.53
CA THR A 242 11.34 15.98 1.64
C THR A 242 11.82 16.46 0.26
N PRO A 243 11.14 16.09 -0.84
CA PRO A 243 11.54 16.51 -2.19
C PRO A 243 11.55 18.03 -2.35
N GLY A 244 12.46 18.53 -3.19
CA GLY A 244 12.64 19.98 -3.44
C GLY A 244 11.47 20.71 -4.10
N THR A 245 10.36 20.05 -4.44
CA THR A 245 9.10 20.70 -4.90
C THR A 245 8.60 21.73 -3.88
N LEU A 246 8.95 21.51 -2.62
CA LEU A 246 8.66 22.31 -1.44
C LEU A 246 9.16 23.76 -1.49
N SER A 247 10.21 24.06 -2.27
CA SER A 247 10.65 25.45 -2.47
C SER A 247 9.78 26.26 -3.41
N ARG A 248 8.80 25.63 -4.06
CA ARG A 248 7.88 26.28 -4.99
C ARG A 248 6.44 25.89 -4.66
N PRO A 249 5.95 26.17 -3.43
CA PRO A 249 4.59 25.80 -3.03
C PRO A 249 3.52 26.35 -3.98
N GLU A 250 3.79 27.50 -4.60
CA GLU A 250 2.89 28.13 -5.56
C GLU A 250 2.79 27.40 -6.91
N ARG A 251 3.82 26.63 -7.29
CA ARG A 251 3.85 25.87 -8.55
C ARG A 251 3.43 24.41 -8.41
N MET A 252 3.13 23.96 -7.20
CA MET A 252 2.62 22.61 -6.98
C MET A 252 1.22 22.51 -7.57
N ASN A 253 0.97 21.45 -8.35
CA ASN A 253 -0.40 21.11 -8.71
C ASN A 253 -1.16 20.57 -7.48
N ASP A 254 -2.49 20.48 -7.55
CA ASP A 254 -3.30 20.10 -6.39
C ASP A 254 -2.99 18.69 -5.87
N ILE A 255 -2.62 17.79 -6.79
CA ILE A 255 -2.20 16.42 -6.51
C ILE A 255 -0.89 16.42 -5.68
N GLU A 256 0.10 17.23 -6.07
CA GLU A 256 1.37 17.40 -5.37
C GLU A 256 1.16 18.05 -4.00
N LYS A 257 0.29 19.05 -3.89
CA LYS A 257 -0.06 19.70 -2.61
C LYS A 257 -0.67 18.72 -1.62
N GLN A 258 -1.63 17.92 -2.08
CA GLN A 258 -2.29 16.91 -1.24
C GLN A 258 -1.30 15.82 -0.82
N ALA A 259 -0.49 15.31 -1.76
CA ALA A 259 0.51 14.31 -1.43
C ALA A 259 1.48 14.87 -0.39
N TYR A 260 1.94 16.10 -0.59
CA TYR A 260 2.82 16.76 0.35
C TYR A 260 2.21 16.93 1.74
N SER A 261 0.96 17.40 1.83
CA SER A 261 0.22 17.51 3.09
C SER A 261 0.17 16.17 3.83
N ALA A 262 -0.16 15.09 3.12
CA ALA A 262 -0.18 13.74 3.68
C ALA A 262 1.15 13.38 4.34
N MET A 263 2.26 13.59 3.63
CA MET A 263 3.61 13.26 4.11
C MET A 263 3.95 14.03 5.38
N LYS A 264 3.60 15.31 5.42
CA LYS A 264 3.80 16.13 6.61
C LYS A 264 2.92 15.73 7.77
N ASN A 265 1.68 15.34 7.50
CA ASN A 265 0.77 14.83 8.52
C ASN A 265 1.30 13.56 9.17
N ALA A 266 2.03 12.73 8.40
CA ALA A 266 2.78 11.58 8.92
C ALA A 266 3.94 11.95 9.86
N ALA A 267 4.52 13.16 9.73
CA ALA A 267 5.57 13.60 10.61
C ALA A 267 5.03 14.01 12.00
N SER A 268 5.77 13.64 13.04
CA SER A 268 5.56 14.10 14.42
C SER A 268 6.19 15.48 14.64
N ILE A 269 7.35 15.73 14.01
CA ILE A 269 8.07 17.01 14.04
C ILE A 269 8.57 17.37 12.63
N ILE A 270 8.65 18.66 12.34
CA ILE A 270 9.29 19.20 11.16
C ILE A 270 10.57 19.94 11.55
N VAL A 271 11.67 19.67 10.84
CA VAL A 271 12.92 20.42 10.91
C VAL A 271 13.06 21.21 9.61
N PHE A 272 13.12 22.54 9.70
CA PHE A 272 13.32 23.41 8.57
C PHE A 272 14.77 23.85 8.46
N ILE A 273 15.38 23.66 7.29
CA ILE A 273 16.76 24.05 7.05
C ILE A 273 16.85 25.46 6.47
N LEU A 274 17.62 26.30 7.15
CA LEU A 274 18.05 27.62 6.71
C LEU A 274 19.50 27.54 6.20
N ASP A 275 19.75 28.17 5.05
CA ASP A 275 21.05 28.20 4.37
C ASP A 275 21.58 29.64 4.30
N PRO A 276 22.63 29.99 5.06
CA PRO A 276 23.22 31.32 5.07
C PRO A 276 24.09 31.62 3.84
N THR A 277 24.38 30.66 2.95
CA THR A 277 25.34 30.85 1.83
C THR A 277 24.78 31.63 0.64
N GLY A 278 23.52 32.07 0.69
CA GLY A 278 22.91 32.85 -0.39
C GLY A 278 22.47 32.04 -1.60
N SER A 279 22.38 30.70 -1.50
CA SER A 279 21.81 29.87 -2.58
C SER A 279 20.34 30.25 -2.88
N TYR A 280 19.64 30.78 -1.88
CA TYR A 280 18.33 31.41 -1.97
C TYR A 280 18.28 32.61 -1.00
N PRO A 281 17.55 33.70 -1.33
CA PRO A 281 17.41 34.84 -0.44
C PRO A 281 16.83 34.43 0.93
N LEU A 282 17.35 35.01 2.03
CA LEU A 282 16.88 34.68 3.38
C LEU A 282 15.39 35.01 3.55
N GLU A 283 14.92 36.09 2.93
CA GLU A 283 13.53 36.53 2.98
C GLU A 283 12.58 35.49 2.36
N GLU A 284 13.01 34.77 1.32
CA GLU A 284 12.24 33.67 0.73
C GLU A 284 12.24 32.43 1.63
N GLN A 285 13.37 32.16 2.28
CA GLN A 285 13.48 31.07 3.26
C GLN A 285 12.55 31.30 4.45
N GLU A 286 12.51 32.52 4.98
CA GLU A 286 11.61 32.93 6.06
C GLU A 286 10.13 32.86 5.65
N LYS A 287 9.78 33.34 4.45
CA LYS A 287 8.41 33.21 3.95
C LYS A 287 7.96 31.74 3.89
N LEU A 288 8.82 30.85 3.42
CA LEU A 288 8.51 29.42 3.38
C LEU A 288 8.41 28.81 4.79
N PHE A 289 9.27 29.21 5.73
CA PHE A 289 9.19 28.81 7.13
C PHE A 289 7.81 29.14 7.73
N LEU A 290 7.35 30.38 7.57
CA LEU A 290 6.04 30.84 8.05
C LEU A 290 4.86 30.12 7.38
N ILE A 291 4.96 29.76 6.10
CA ILE A 291 3.96 28.93 5.43
C ILE A 291 3.87 27.55 6.08
N ILE A 292 5.01 26.97 6.45
CA ILE A 292 5.09 25.63 7.04
C ILE A 292 4.62 25.63 8.49
N GLU A 293 4.89 26.69 9.23
CA GLU A 293 4.42 26.88 10.61
C GLU A 293 2.90 26.78 10.71
N LYS A 294 2.17 27.31 9.72
CA LYS A 294 0.70 27.23 9.63
C LYS A 294 0.14 25.81 9.56
N PHE A 295 0.98 24.79 9.36
CA PHE A 295 0.54 23.39 9.39
C PHE A 295 0.32 22.86 10.81
N GLY A 296 0.65 23.63 11.86
CA GLY A 296 0.31 23.29 13.24
C GLY A 296 1.09 22.10 13.81
N LYS A 297 2.19 21.72 13.17
CA LYS A 297 3.14 20.71 13.68
C LYS A 297 4.30 21.42 14.38
N PRO A 298 4.92 20.81 15.41
CA PRO A 298 6.14 21.35 16.00
C PRO A 298 7.21 21.54 14.92
N LEU A 299 7.74 22.75 14.83
CA LEU A 299 8.67 23.21 13.80
C LEU A 299 9.94 23.75 14.45
N TYR A 300 11.10 23.25 14.03
CA TYR A 300 12.40 23.69 14.54
C TYR A 300 13.31 24.09 13.38
N ALA A 301 14.03 25.20 13.55
CA ALA A 301 15.00 25.66 12.57
C ALA A 301 16.35 24.95 12.74
N TYR A 302 17.03 24.66 11.63
CA TYR A 302 18.40 24.18 11.58
C TYR A 302 19.20 25.05 10.61
N ILE A 303 20.27 25.68 11.09
CA ILE A 303 21.18 26.46 10.26
C ILE A 303 22.24 25.52 9.69
N SER A 304 22.23 25.38 8.37
CA SER A 304 23.18 24.56 7.64
C SER A 304 24.45 25.33 7.27
N LYS A 305 25.52 24.59 6.92
CA LYS A 305 26.75 25.13 6.33
C LYS A 305 27.43 26.23 7.17
N THR A 306 27.24 26.20 8.50
CA THR A 306 27.86 27.15 9.43
C THR A 306 29.38 26.97 9.54
N ASP A 307 29.90 25.86 9.02
CA ASP A 307 31.34 25.58 8.88
C ASP A 307 32.04 26.43 7.80
N ILE A 308 31.29 27.16 6.96
CA ILE A 308 31.87 28.00 5.92
C ILE A 308 32.27 29.36 6.50
N GLU A 309 33.58 29.58 6.60
CA GLU A 309 34.19 30.83 7.05
C GLU A 309 34.22 31.87 5.93
N ASN A 310 33.07 32.48 5.65
CA ASN A 310 32.94 33.61 4.73
C ASN A 310 32.15 34.74 5.39
N GLU A 311 32.60 35.99 5.26
CA GLU A 311 32.00 37.15 5.95
C GLU A 311 30.49 37.30 5.69
N SER A 312 30.04 37.08 4.44
CA SER A 312 28.62 37.13 4.11
C SER A 312 27.82 36.01 4.77
N VAL A 313 28.40 34.81 4.88
CA VAL A 313 27.79 33.64 5.52
C VAL A 313 27.70 33.83 7.03
N VAL A 314 28.74 34.38 7.66
CA VAL A 314 28.75 34.72 9.09
C VAL A 314 27.68 35.76 9.39
N CYS A 315 27.63 36.86 8.63
CA CYS A 315 26.61 37.89 8.79
C CYS A 315 25.18 37.35 8.60
N ASN A 316 24.96 36.51 7.59
CA ASN A 316 23.66 35.88 7.36
C ASN A 316 23.28 34.89 8.48
N SER A 317 24.24 34.12 9.00
CA SER A 317 24.03 33.22 10.14
C SER A 317 23.63 34.00 11.39
N GLU A 318 24.26 35.14 11.66
CA GLU A 318 23.87 36.02 12.77
C GLU A 318 22.46 36.58 12.61
N LYS A 319 22.07 36.99 11.40
CA LYS A 319 20.69 37.42 11.12
C LYS A 319 19.70 36.29 11.41
N ILE A 320 19.99 35.07 10.95
CA ILE A 320 19.15 33.91 11.22
C ILE A 320 19.03 33.66 12.72
N ARG A 321 20.13 33.70 13.50
CA ARG A 321 20.10 33.53 14.97
C ARG A 321 19.23 34.56 15.68
N ARG A 322 19.18 35.80 15.18
CA ARG A 322 18.31 36.84 15.75
C ARG A 322 16.83 36.56 15.52
N ILE A 323 16.49 35.97 14.37
CA ILE A 323 15.10 35.63 14.01
C ILE A 323 14.69 34.30 14.68
N HIS A 324 15.58 33.32 14.69
CA HIS A 324 15.39 31.97 15.22
C HIS A 324 16.44 31.67 16.30
N PRO A 325 16.28 32.20 17.53
CA PRO A 325 17.24 32.03 18.61
C PRO A 325 17.41 30.56 19.05
N ASP A 326 16.37 29.74 18.87
CA ASP A 326 16.37 28.32 19.21
C ASP A 326 16.86 27.43 18.04
N ALA A 327 17.43 28.02 16.99
CA ALA A 327 17.89 27.25 15.83
C ALA A 327 19.09 26.36 16.17
N PHE A 328 19.06 25.13 15.65
CA PHE A 328 20.16 24.18 15.81
C PHE A 328 21.24 24.41 14.75
N GLU A 329 22.51 24.30 15.13
CA GLU A 329 23.64 24.37 14.17
C GLU A 329 24.43 23.04 14.12
N SER A 330 24.37 22.25 15.20
CA SER A 330 24.98 20.92 15.26
C SER A 330 23.94 19.84 14.99
N ALA A 331 24.25 18.96 14.04
CA ALA A 331 23.44 17.78 13.72
C ALA A 331 23.35 16.81 14.92
N GLU A 332 24.39 16.76 15.76
CA GLU A 332 24.42 15.93 16.98
C GLU A 332 23.45 16.48 18.03
N LYS A 333 23.52 17.79 18.32
CA LYS A 333 22.59 18.44 19.26
C LYS A 333 21.13 18.30 18.80
N LEU A 334 20.87 18.48 17.51
CA LEU A 334 19.53 18.27 16.95
C LEU A 334 19.09 16.81 17.10
N LYS A 335 19.97 15.84 16.84
CA LYS A 335 19.67 14.42 17.01
C LYS A 335 19.34 14.09 18.46
N ASP A 336 20.10 14.57 19.43
CA ASP A 336 19.86 14.33 20.85
C ASP A 336 18.52 14.91 21.30
N PHE A 337 18.21 16.14 20.85
CA PHE A 337 16.92 16.76 21.09
C PHE A 337 15.75 15.93 20.54
N LEU A 338 15.87 15.48 19.28
CA LEU A 338 14.84 14.65 18.63
C LEU A 338 14.73 13.27 19.27
N SER A 339 15.83 12.68 19.75
CA SER A 339 15.83 11.46 20.56
C SER A 339 15.00 11.67 21.83
N GLY A 340 15.23 12.77 22.57
CA GLY A 340 14.43 13.10 23.75
C GLY A 340 12.93 13.21 23.45
N LYS A 341 12.57 13.88 22.35
CA LYS A 341 11.17 14.00 21.91
C LYS A 341 10.55 12.68 21.49
N ALA A 342 11.31 11.81 20.83
CA ALA A 342 10.89 10.46 20.50
C ALA A 342 10.64 9.62 21.77
N GLN A 343 11.53 9.71 22.76
CA GLN A 343 11.35 9.03 24.05
C GLN A 343 10.07 9.49 24.77
N GLU A 344 9.78 10.80 24.79
CA GLU A 344 8.54 11.35 25.33
C GLU A 344 7.31 10.76 24.63
N TYR A 345 7.33 10.74 23.29
CA TYR A 345 6.27 10.16 22.47
C TYR A 345 6.01 8.69 22.80
N TYR A 346 7.05 7.86 22.84
CA TYR A 346 6.91 6.43 23.13
C TYR A 346 6.47 6.16 24.57
N ARG A 347 6.92 6.95 25.54
CA ARG A 347 6.46 6.86 26.93
C ARG A 347 4.97 7.18 27.05
N ALA A 348 4.47 8.21 26.35
CA ALA A 348 3.06 8.55 26.34
C ALA A 348 2.22 7.42 25.72
N LYS A 349 2.62 6.93 24.55
CA LYS A 349 1.95 5.83 23.85
C LYS A 349 1.91 4.53 24.68
N ALA A 350 2.98 4.24 25.43
CA ALA A 350 3.03 3.08 26.33
C ALA A 350 2.07 3.20 27.53
N LYS A 351 1.80 4.42 28.02
CA LYS A 351 0.81 4.65 29.09
C LYS A 351 -0.62 4.44 28.59
N GLU A 352 -0.92 4.84 27.36
CA GLU A 352 -2.22 4.65 26.72
C GLU A 352 -2.55 3.17 26.44
N LEU A 353 -1.54 2.34 26.19
CA LEU A 353 -1.71 0.92 25.80
C LEU A 353 -1.98 -0.06 26.97
N GLY A 354 -2.02 0.39 28.23
CA GLY A 354 -2.31 -0.48 29.39
C GLY A 354 -1.25 -1.54 29.69
N LYS A 355 -1.26 -2.09 30.92
CA LYS A 355 -0.17 -2.92 31.48
C LYS A 355 0.12 -4.26 30.76
N GLY A 356 -0.71 -4.70 29.81
CA GLY A 356 -0.62 -6.02 29.18
C GLY A 356 0.27 -6.13 27.93
N ASP A 357 0.58 -5.03 27.25
CA ASP A 357 1.21 -5.07 25.91
C ASP A 357 2.53 -4.26 25.82
N LYS A 358 3.21 -4.06 26.95
CA LYS A 358 4.45 -3.27 27.06
C LYS A 358 5.58 -3.73 26.13
N LYS A 359 5.63 -5.02 25.76
CA LYS A 359 6.64 -5.54 24.82
C LYS A 359 6.38 -5.15 23.36
N LYS A 360 5.14 -4.85 22.95
CA LYS A 360 4.81 -4.47 21.56
C LYS A 360 5.07 -2.99 21.26
N ALA A 361 5.08 -2.13 22.29
CA ALA A 361 5.32 -0.69 22.11
C ALA A 361 6.76 -0.35 21.69
N PHE A 362 7.71 -1.25 21.97
CA PHE A 362 9.13 -1.10 21.67
C PHE A 362 9.61 -1.97 20.49
N SER A 363 8.72 -2.73 19.84
CA SER A 363 9.09 -3.77 18.87
C SER A 363 8.35 -3.71 17.51
N GLN A 364 7.81 -2.55 17.10
CA GLN A 364 7.05 -2.44 15.84
C GLN A 364 7.45 -1.29 14.92
#